data_AF-A0A257YC72-F1
#
_entry.id   AF-A0A257YC72-F1
#
_cell.length_a   1.000
_cell.length_b   1.000
_cell.length_c   1.000
_cell.angle_alpha   90.00
_cell.angle_beta   90.00
_cell.angle_gamma   90.00
#
_symmetry.space_group_name_H-M   'P 1'
#
loop_
_entity.id
_entity.type
_entity.pdbx_description
1 polymer ?
#
loop_
_entity_poly.entity_id
_entity_poly.type
_entity_poly.pdbx_seq_one_letter_code
_entity_poly.pdbx_strand_id
1 'polypeptide(L)'
;MARKHRKHGGWDDPAADEEPPAEPLTCWLCGRAMGKTTIWHHPVPKSRGGRDVVPMHPICQQTVIAQFTNSELERAAMDVEVLLANPNVRKFVDWVAKKDPDFTATLAKKQR
;
A
#
# COMPACT_ATOMS: atom_id res chain seq x y z
N MET A 1 54.60 -41.22 0.32
CA MET A 1 54.73 -39.90 -0.33
C MET A 1 53.39 -39.50 -0.91
N ALA A 2 52.80 -38.42 -0.38
CA ALA A 2 51.48 -37.93 -0.74
C ALA A 2 51.50 -37.22 -2.10
N ARG A 3 50.59 -37.58 -3.00
CA ARG A 3 50.28 -36.76 -4.18
C ARG A 3 48.79 -36.45 -4.18
N LYS A 4 48.46 -35.44 -3.38
CA LYS A 4 47.20 -34.70 -3.39
C LYS A 4 47.17 -33.93 -4.71
N HIS A 5 46.21 -34.15 -5.60
CA HIS A 5 45.69 -33.14 -6.52
C HIS A 5 44.37 -33.63 -7.12
N ARG A 6 43.25 -33.31 -6.46
CA ARG A 6 41.95 -33.24 -7.13
C ARG A 6 41.80 -31.79 -7.61
N LYS A 7 41.92 -31.60 -8.92
CA LYS A 7 41.72 -30.33 -9.59
C LYS A 7 40.21 -30.12 -9.70
N HIS A 8 39.68 -29.19 -8.91
CA HIS A 8 38.29 -28.78 -8.98
C HIS A 8 38.03 -28.13 -10.35
N GLY A 9 37.16 -28.75 -11.16
CA GLY A 9 36.39 -28.01 -12.17
C GLY A 9 35.46 -27.05 -11.42
N GLY A 10 35.30 -25.79 -11.82
CA GLY A 10 35.05 -25.37 -13.19
C GLY A 10 33.54 -25.22 -13.34
N TRP A 11 32.94 -24.29 -12.60
CA TRP A 11 31.56 -23.83 -12.79
C TRP A 11 31.59 -22.30 -12.67
N ASP A 12 31.65 -21.67 -13.84
CA ASP A 12 31.31 -20.28 -14.07
C ASP A 12 29.78 -20.25 -14.15
N ASP A 13 29.12 -19.65 -13.17
CA ASP A 13 27.72 -19.22 -13.29
C ASP A 13 27.39 -18.22 -12.18
N PRO A 14 27.51 -16.90 -12.44
CA PRO A 14 26.65 -15.94 -11.81
C PRO A 14 25.49 -15.68 -12.76
N ALA A 15 24.54 -16.61 -12.90
CA ALA A 15 23.21 -16.26 -13.34
C ALA A 15 22.71 -15.19 -12.36
N ALA A 16 22.80 -13.95 -12.82
CA ALA A 16 22.25 -12.79 -12.16
C ALA A 16 20.82 -13.13 -11.77
N ASP A 17 20.58 -13.01 -10.47
CA ASP A 17 19.27 -13.01 -9.86
C ASP A 17 18.49 -11.84 -10.50
N GLU A 18 17.87 -12.09 -11.65
CA GLU A 18 16.95 -11.15 -12.27
C GLU A 18 15.62 -11.32 -11.54
N GLU A 19 15.60 -10.81 -10.31
CA GLU A 19 14.41 -10.56 -9.52
C GLU A 19 13.42 -9.78 -10.41
N PRO A 20 12.23 -10.32 -10.72
CA PRO A 20 11.27 -9.61 -11.54
C PRO A 20 10.96 -8.26 -10.86
N PRO A 21 10.94 -7.14 -11.61
CA PRO A 21 10.68 -5.85 -11.02
C PRO A 21 9.34 -5.90 -10.30
N ALA A 22 9.39 -5.76 -8.96
CA ALA A 22 8.20 -5.74 -8.12
C ALA A 22 7.21 -4.74 -8.71
N GLU A 23 6.01 -5.24 -9.06
CA GLU A 23 4.97 -4.43 -9.67
C GLU A 23 4.79 -3.15 -8.84
N PRO A 24 4.80 -1.96 -9.46
CA PRO A 24 4.71 -0.72 -8.71
C PRO A 24 3.36 -0.69 -8.00
N LEU A 25 3.38 -0.98 -6.69
CA LEU A 25 2.18 -0.96 -5.87
C LEU A 25 1.55 0.42 -6.01
N THR A 26 0.25 0.48 -6.25
CA THR A 26 -0.52 1.72 -6.29
C THR A 26 -1.44 1.80 -5.09
N CYS A 27 -1.53 2.97 -4.49
CA CYS A 27 -2.44 3.21 -3.37
C CYS A 27 -3.89 3.05 -3.82
N TRP A 28 -4.63 2.17 -3.14
CA TRP A 28 -6.01 1.85 -3.48
C TRP A 28 -6.96 3.07 -3.44
N LEU A 29 -6.74 4.05 -2.56
CA LEU A 29 -7.61 5.22 -2.44
C LEU A 29 -7.31 6.34 -3.45
N CYS A 30 -6.03 6.63 -3.69
CA CYS A 30 -5.62 7.81 -4.46
C CYS A 30 -4.98 7.48 -5.82
N GLY A 31 -4.73 6.20 -6.13
CA GLY A 31 -4.17 5.73 -7.39
C GLY A 31 -2.69 6.07 -7.61
N ARG A 32 -2.02 6.68 -6.63
CA ARG A 32 -0.61 7.10 -6.74
C ARG A 32 0.32 5.90 -6.50
N ALA A 33 1.49 5.91 -7.15
CA ALA A 33 2.55 4.94 -6.86
C ALA A 33 2.94 5.00 -5.38
N MET A 34 3.17 3.83 -4.78
CA MET A 34 3.56 3.71 -3.39
C MET A 34 5.04 4.10 -3.23
N GLY A 35 5.33 4.88 -2.18
CA GLY A 35 6.70 5.23 -1.81
C GLY A 35 7.37 4.16 -0.93
N LYS A 36 8.32 4.59 -0.12
CA LYS A 36 9.01 3.75 0.88
C LYS A 36 8.08 3.26 1.99
N THR A 37 7.02 4.02 2.29
CA THR A 37 6.12 3.71 3.40
C THR A 37 4.76 3.21 2.90
N THR A 38 4.50 1.92 3.09
CA THR A 38 3.25 1.26 2.73
C THR A 38 2.56 0.70 3.98
N ILE A 39 1.25 0.92 4.10
CA ILE A 39 0.43 0.26 5.09
C ILE A 39 -0.64 -0.59 4.43
N TRP A 40 -1.01 -1.67 5.11
CA TRP A 40 -2.07 -2.57 4.67
C TRP A 40 -3.37 -2.18 5.34
N HIS A 41 -4.28 -1.59 4.55
CA HIS A 41 -5.59 -1.16 5.03
C HIS A 41 -6.62 -2.26 4.78
N HIS A 42 -7.56 -2.45 5.71
CA HIS A 42 -8.73 -3.30 5.53
C HIS A 42 -9.91 -2.42 5.09
N PRO A 43 -10.34 -2.47 3.81
CA PRO A 43 -11.48 -1.66 3.34
C PRO A 43 -12.76 -2.01 4.09
N VAL A 44 -12.98 -3.31 4.31
CA VAL A 44 -14.03 -3.82 5.20
C VAL A 44 -13.42 -4.06 6.59
N PRO A 45 -13.97 -3.48 7.67
CA PRO A 45 -13.49 -3.77 9.02
C PRO A 45 -13.52 -5.26 9.35
N LYS A 46 -12.50 -5.77 10.07
CA LYS A 46 -12.44 -7.19 10.50
C LYS A 46 -13.69 -7.63 11.27
N SER A 47 -14.29 -6.74 12.06
CA SER A 47 -15.53 -7.01 12.81
C SER A 47 -16.75 -7.27 11.91
N ARG A 48 -16.68 -6.90 10.63
CA ARG A 48 -17.70 -7.13 9.61
C ARG A 48 -17.30 -8.25 8.64
N GLY A 49 -16.30 -9.04 8.99
CA GLY A 49 -15.84 -10.17 8.17
C GLY A 49 -14.86 -9.78 7.06
N GLY A 50 -14.36 -8.54 7.04
CA GLY A 50 -13.35 -8.10 6.08
C GLY A 50 -12.05 -8.89 6.22
N ARG A 51 -11.62 -9.51 5.12
CA ARG A 51 -10.37 -10.28 5.03
C ARG A 51 -9.38 -9.64 4.07
N ASP A 52 -9.88 -8.82 3.15
CA ASP A 52 -9.08 -8.17 2.14
C ASP A 52 -8.20 -7.09 2.76
N VAL A 53 -6.98 -7.00 2.24
CA VAL A 53 -6.02 -5.96 2.57
C VAL A 53 -5.59 -5.29 1.28
N VAL A 54 -5.54 -3.97 1.29
CA VAL A 54 -5.09 -3.18 0.15
C VAL A 54 -3.91 -2.30 0.55
N PRO A 55 -2.93 -2.11 -0.35
CA PRO A 55 -1.84 -1.18 -0.11
C PRO A 55 -2.37 0.25 -0.09
N MET A 56 -2.01 1.01 0.93
CA MET A 56 -2.43 2.40 1.09
C MET A 56 -1.34 3.24 1.75
N HIS A 57 -1.35 4.54 1.51
CA HIS A 57 -0.46 5.46 2.23
C HIS A 57 -0.97 5.70 3.67
N PRO A 58 -0.09 5.94 4.65
CA PRO A 58 -0.47 6.27 6.02
C PRO A 58 -1.44 7.46 6.12
N ILE A 59 -1.25 8.47 5.28
CA ILE A 59 -2.14 9.64 5.22
C ILE A 59 -3.53 9.28 4.67
N CYS A 60 -3.59 8.43 3.64
CA CYS A 60 -4.85 7.97 3.06
C CYS A 60 -5.67 7.17 4.08
N GLN A 61 -5.03 6.30 4.89
CA GLN A 61 -5.74 5.56 5.93
C GLN A 61 -6.29 6.50 6.99
N GLN A 62 -5.47 7.44 7.47
CA GLN A 62 -5.91 8.43 8.44
C GLN A 62 -7.12 9.23 7.93
N THR A 63 -7.14 9.61 6.65
CA THR A 63 -8.31 10.30 6.06
C THR A 63 -9.53 9.39 6.07
N VAL A 64 -9.40 8.14 5.61
CA VAL A 64 -10.54 7.20 5.52
C VAL A 64 -11.16 6.97 6.89
N ILE A 65 -10.38 6.66 7.93
CA ILE A 65 -10.90 6.44 9.29
C ILE A 65 -11.42 7.73 9.96
N ALA A 66 -10.98 8.90 9.50
CA ALA A 66 -11.45 10.19 10.01
C ALA A 66 -12.74 10.67 9.31
N GLN A 67 -12.96 10.28 8.06
CA GLN A 67 -14.14 10.68 7.28
C GLN A 67 -15.28 9.66 7.36
N PHE A 68 -14.98 8.37 7.53
CA PHE A 68 -15.97 7.30 7.52
C PHE A 68 -16.05 6.57 8.84
N THR A 69 -17.26 6.17 9.19
CA THR A 69 -17.56 5.22 10.27
C THR A 69 -17.43 3.78 9.77
N ASN A 70 -17.29 2.82 10.70
CA ASN A 70 -17.23 1.40 10.36
C ASN A 70 -18.45 0.91 9.54
N SER A 71 -19.63 1.48 9.78
CA SER A 71 -20.86 1.15 9.04
C SER A 71 -20.86 1.71 7.61
N GLU A 72 -20.23 2.86 7.38
CA GLU A 72 -20.08 3.41 6.03
C GLU A 72 -19.03 2.62 5.24
N LEU A 73 -17.92 2.25 5.88
CA LEU A 73 -16.89 1.39 5.27
C LEU A 73 -17.43 -0.01 4.94
N GLU A 74 -18.29 -0.57 5.79
CA GLU A 74 -18.98 -1.83 5.51
C GLU A 74 -19.85 -1.75 4.25
N ARG A 75 -20.57 -0.65 4.06
CA ARG A 75 -21.43 -0.44 2.88
C ARG A 75 -20.63 -0.17 1.61
N ALA A 76 -19.52 0.57 1.72
CA ALA A 76 -18.61 0.81 0.62
C ALA A 76 -17.80 -0.45 0.25
N ALA A 77 -17.51 -1.29 1.24
CA ALA A 77 -16.70 -2.50 1.09
C ALA A 77 -15.37 -2.26 0.36
N MET A 78 -15.15 -2.90 -0.79
CA MET A 78 -13.97 -2.68 -1.66
C MET A 78 -14.23 -1.70 -2.80
N ASP A 79 -15.31 -0.93 -2.75
CA ASP A 79 -15.65 0.06 -3.76
C ASP A 79 -15.07 1.44 -3.40
N VAL A 80 -14.02 1.84 -4.12
CA VAL A 80 -13.38 3.15 -3.98
C VAL A 80 -14.30 4.27 -4.47
N GLU A 81 -15.14 4.01 -5.47
CA GLU A 81 -16.02 5.03 -6.06
C GLU A 81 -17.05 5.51 -5.04
N VAL A 82 -17.53 4.60 -4.18
CA VAL A 82 -18.41 4.95 -3.06
C VAL A 82 -17.70 5.86 -2.06
N LEU A 83 -16.40 5.65 -1.80
CA LEU A 83 -15.62 6.54 -0.94
C LEU A 83 -15.38 7.91 -1.61
N LEU A 84 -15.12 7.92 -2.92
CA LEU A 84 -14.92 9.14 -3.71
C LEU A 84 -16.21 9.94 -3.92
N ALA A 85 -17.39 9.32 -3.78
CA ALA A 85 -18.67 10.02 -3.77
C ALA A 85 -18.78 11.03 -2.61
N ASN A 86 -17.99 10.87 -1.54
CA ASN A 86 -17.92 11.86 -0.48
C ASN A 86 -17.06 13.07 -0.92
N PRO A 87 -17.63 14.29 -0.99
CA PRO A 87 -16.91 15.46 -1.48
C PRO A 87 -15.68 15.82 -0.64
N ASN A 88 -15.65 15.46 0.64
CA ASN A 88 -14.48 15.69 1.49
C ASN A 88 -13.31 14.79 1.09
N VAL A 89 -13.59 13.53 0.79
CA VAL A 89 -12.59 12.54 0.36
C VAL A 89 -12.12 12.87 -1.04
N ARG A 90 -13.03 13.26 -1.94
CA ARG A 90 -12.67 13.70 -3.29
C ARG A 90 -11.70 14.89 -3.26
N LYS A 91 -12.01 15.94 -2.49
CA LYS A 91 -11.12 17.10 -2.30
C LYS A 91 -9.76 16.69 -1.73
N PHE A 92 -9.74 15.76 -0.78
CA PHE A 92 -8.50 15.22 -0.23
C PHE A 92 -7.69 14.48 -1.30
N VAL A 93 -8.33 13.62 -2.10
CA VAL A 93 -7.66 12.87 -3.17
C VAL A 93 -7.09 13.82 -4.22
N ASP A 94 -7.84 14.83 -4.64
CA ASP A 94 -7.36 15.85 -5.60
C ASP A 94 -6.19 16.68 -5.05
N TRP A 95 -6.17 16.92 -3.74
CA TRP A 95 -5.07 17.61 -3.07
C TRP A 95 -3.83 16.71 -2.92
N VAL A 96 -4.02 15.47 -2.48
CA VAL A 96 -2.93 14.51 -2.25
C VAL A 96 -2.32 14.02 -3.55
N ALA A 97 -3.08 13.99 -4.66
CA ALA A 97 -2.60 13.68 -6.01
C ALA A 97 -1.47 14.60 -6.48
N LYS A 98 -1.39 15.82 -5.94
CA LYS A 98 -0.35 16.81 -6.27
C LYS A 98 0.89 16.74 -5.37
N LYS A 99 0.96 15.77 -4.46
CA LYS A 99 2.05 15.61 -3.49
C LYS A 99 2.99 14.46 -3.89
N ASP A 100 4.12 14.36 -3.18
CA ASP A 100 5.11 13.28 -3.32
C ASP A 100 4.60 11.96 -2.73
N PRO A 101 4.92 10.76 -3.30
CA PRO A 101 4.42 9.46 -2.81
C PRO A 101 4.80 9.18 -1.35
N ASP A 102 5.92 9.70 -0.87
CA ASP A 102 6.34 9.57 0.52
C ASP A 102 5.79 10.67 1.44
N PHE A 103 4.90 11.53 0.92
CA PHE A 103 4.32 12.61 1.72
C PHE A 103 3.42 12.06 2.84
N THR A 104 3.89 12.22 4.07
CA THR A 104 3.15 11.87 5.28
C THR A 104 2.79 13.15 6.02
N ALA A 105 1.50 13.38 6.25
CA ALA A 105 1.02 14.44 7.12
C ALA A 105 0.19 13.83 8.25
N THR A 106 0.37 14.33 9.47
CA THR A 106 -0.52 14.04 10.58
C THR A 106 -1.81 14.82 10.38
N LEU A 107 -2.91 14.11 10.16
CA LEU A 107 -4.21 14.77 10.12
C LEU A 107 -4.63 15.11 11.54
N ALA A 108 -5.05 16.36 11.76
CA ALA A 108 -5.61 16.75 13.04
C ALA A 108 -6.82 15.85 13.36
N LYS A 109 -6.79 15.18 14.50
CA LYS A 109 -7.91 14.34 14.96
C LYS A 109 -9.16 15.19 15.04
N LYS A 110 -10.25 14.74 14.41
CA LYS A 110 -11.57 15.33 14.59
C LYS A 110 -11.96 15.16 16.07
N GLN A 111 -12.15 16.26 16.79
CA GLN A 111 -12.66 16.23 18.17
C GLN A 111 -14.09 15.67 18.08
N ARG A 112 -14.32 14.56 18.78
CA ARG A 112 -15.55 13.76 18.68
C ARG A 112 -16.59 14.25 19.68
#